data_AF-A0A0D0T7I9-F1
#
_entry.id   AF-A0A0D0T7I9-F1
#
_cell.length_a   1.000
_cell.length_b   1.000
_cell.length_c   1.000
_cell.angle_alpha   90.00
_cell.angle_beta   90.00
_cell.angle_gamma   90.00
#
_symmetry.space_group_name_H-M   'P 1'
#
loop_
_entity.id
_entity.type
_entity.pdbx_description
1 polymer ?
#
loop_
_entity_poly.entity_id
_entity_poly.type
_entity_poly.pdbx_seq_one_letter_code
_entity_poly.pdbx_strand_id
1 'polypeptide(L)'
;MKFDTAYSLSLDDKLSIYDVRDLNFDETADFDSDKDSFLCPNDACRAAFDANNVLSTFNAKNVNYQRTPHFKNKPGTRHIDGCRYASNQKTATGENDDEREDNFPSEFVLTRRQYERRTAVVDTDANVSPEPTKAPSNCMMTGHGNSDTTPDKTSVFAHPVECYVSNIDDKDKLKAMPLKIGEHTATYWAFFKKIEYLQDNKGLIYWGKIKEIRDYTSSFRIDFEKKVWLDKKPYSVNVYLSKKLIEGYRKRSAFLEQIKAAASSERPLYCFFYGVTPQLKQVPSKKNPEQTFGVFSANIENLDHLIIREAPGLE
;
A
#
# COMPACT_ATOMS: atom_id res chain seq x y z
N MET A 1 -0.22 -5.99 -20.47
CA MET A 1 -1.30 -6.33 -19.52
C MET A 1 -0.70 -6.30 -18.13
N LYS A 2 -1.34 -5.56 -17.23
CA LYS A 2 -0.91 -5.37 -15.85
C LYS A 2 -1.60 -6.39 -14.97
N PHE A 3 -0.90 -6.88 -13.96
CA PHE A 3 -1.48 -7.75 -12.94
C PHE A 3 -1.13 -7.23 -11.56
N ASP A 4 -2.10 -7.26 -10.66
CA ASP A 4 -1.88 -6.73 -9.30
C ASP A 4 -1.44 -7.83 -8.34
N THR A 5 -1.46 -9.09 -8.78
CA THR A 5 -1.12 -10.27 -7.97
C THR A 5 -0.27 -11.24 -8.77
N ALA A 6 0.71 -11.85 -8.11
CA ALA A 6 1.52 -12.92 -8.63
C ALA A 6 1.83 -13.94 -7.53
N TYR A 7 2.20 -15.16 -7.91
CA TYR A 7 2.67 -16.17 -6.97
C TYR A 7 4.19 -16.03 -6.78
N SER A 8 4.66 -15.85 -5.55
CA SER A 8 6.09 -15.83 -5.22
C SER A 8 6.57 -17.25 -4.94
N LEU A 9 7.64 -17.68 -5.62
CA LEU A 9 8.27 -18.98 -5.34
C LEU A 9 9.01 -18.99 -3.99
N SER A 10 9.66 -17.90 -3.60
CA SER A 10 10.42 -17.85 -2.35
C SER A 10 9.56 -17.84 -1.09
N LEU A 11 8.37 -17.24 -1.18
CA LEU A 11 7.41 -17.17 -0.08
C LEU A 11 6.27 -18.21 -0.18
N ASP A 12 6.19 -18.92 -1.30
CA ASP A 12 5.18 -19.95 -1.58
C ASP A 12 3.74 -19.43 -1.40
N ASP A 13 3.51 -18.17 -1.77
CA ASP A 13 2.26 -17.46 -1.49
C ASP A 13 1.90 -16.50 -2.64
N LYS A 14 0.61 -16.17 -2.76
CA LYS A 14 0.10 -15.15 -3.68
C LYS A 14 0.27 -13.77 -3.04
N LEU A 15 1.09 -12.94 -3.68
CA LEU A 15 1.40 -11.59 -3.23
C LEU A 15 0.76 -10.57 -4.14
N SER A 16 0.18 -9.52 -3.56
CA SER A 16 -0.10 -8.32 -4.33
C SER A 16 1.20 -7.58 -4.65
N ILE A 17 1.17 -6.72 -5.66
CA ILE A 17 2.33 -5.85 -5.94
C ILE A 17 2.64 -4.91 -4.77
N TYR A 18 1.63 -4.55 -3.98
CA TYR A 18 1.79 -3.75 -2.77
C TYR A 18 2.52 -4.53 -1.67
N ASP A 19 2.27 -5.84 -1.54
CA ASP A 19 3.00 -6.71 -0.62
C ASP A 19 4.48 -6.81 -1.01
N VAL A 20 4.75 -7.02 -2.30
CA VAL A 20 6.12 -7.07 -2.84
C VAL A 20 6.86 -5.76 -2.57
N ARG A 21 6.18 -4.62 -2.73
CA ARG A 21 6.74 -3.30 -2.38
C ARG A 21 6.99 -3.15 -0.89
N ASP A 22 6.04 -3.52 -0.03
CA ASP A 22 6.22 -3.43 1.42
C ASP A 22 7.44 -4.23 1.86
N LEU A 23 7.60 -5.44 1.31
CA LEU A 23 8.74 -6.32 1.55
C LEU A 23 10.06 -5.78 1.01
N ASN A 24 10.08 -5.24 -0.22
CA ASN A 24 11.30 -4.68 -0.81
C ASN A 24 11.87 -3.49 -0.03
N PHE A 25 11.01 -2.70 0.63
CA PHE A 25 11.44 -1.56 1.42
C PHE A 25 11.64 -1.89 2.89
N ASP A 26 11.23 -3.09 3.33
CA ASP A 26 11.41 -3.52 4.71
C ASP A 26 12.86 -3.94 4.96
N GLU A 27 13.60 -3.08 5.66
CA GLU A 27 15.00 -3.29 6.03
C GLU A 27 15.19 -4.40 7.08
N THR A 28 14.10 -4.88 7.69
CA THR A 28 14.11 -5.99 8.64
C THR A 28 13.84 -7.35 7.98
N ALA A 29 13.43 -7.36 6.71
CA ALA A 29 13.18 -8.57 5.94
C ALA A 29 14.30 -8.80 4.91
N ASP A 30 14.78 -10.03 4.80
CA ASP A 30 15.71 -10.42 3.73
C ASP A 30 14.92 -10.78 2.46
N PHE A 31 14.31 -9.77 1.83
CA PHE A 31 13.52 -9.93 0.61
C PHE A 31 14.04 -9.01 -0.51
N ASP A 32 14.15 -9.55 -1.72
CA ASP A 32 14.54 -8.80 -2.91
C ASP A 32 13.78 -9.33 -4.12
N SER A 33 12.84 -8.54 -4.64
CA SER A 33 12.02 -8.92 -5.79
C SER A 33 12.82 -9.17 -7.07
N ASP A 34 14.05 -8.65 -7.16
CA ASP A 34 14.90 -8.90 -8.34
C ASP A 34 15.53 -10.30 -8.31
N LYS A 35 15.61 -10.91 -7.12
CA LYS A 35 16.12 -12.28 -6.92
C LYS A 35 15.01 -13.31 -6.81
N ASP A 36 13.78 -12.88 -6.52
CA ASP A 36 12.62 -13.76 -6.45
C ASP A 36 12.07 -14.08 -7.85
N SER A 37 11.29 -15.15 -7.94
CA SER A 37 10.61 -15.58 -9.16
C SER A 37 9.10 -15.55 -8.96
N PHE A 38 8.44 -14.72 -9.77
CA PHE A 38 7.00 -14.54 -9.73
C PHE A 38 6.34 -15.34 -10.84
N LEU A 39 5.30 -16.12 -10.53
CA LEU A 39 4.54 -16.91 -11.48
C LEU A 39 3.09 -16.41 -11.60
N CYS A 40 2.37 -16.92 -12.59
CA CYS A 40 0.94 -16.69 -12.73
C CYS A 40 0.21 -17.10 -11.42
N PRO A 41 -0.68 -16.26 -10.88
CA PRO A 41 -1.39 -16.60 -9.65
C PRO A 41 -2.49 -17.66 -9.84
N ASN A 42 -2.83 -18.02 -11.09
CA ASN A 42 -3.73 -19.14 -11.38
C ASN A 42 -2.97 -20.48 -11.18
N ASP A 43 -3.55 -21.35 -10.35
CA ASP A 43 -2.89 -22.60 -9.93
C ASP A 43 -2.78 -23.60 -11.09
N ALA A 44 -3.76 -23.66 -11.99
CA ALA A 44 -3.71 -24.49 -13.18
C ALA A 44 -2.65 -24.00 -14.17
N CYS A 45 -2.42 -22.68 -14.28
CA CYS A 45 -1.26 -22.16 -15.02
C CYS A 45 0.07 -22.62 -14.42
N ARG A 46 0.21 -22.60 -13.08
CA ARG A 46 1.46 -23.04 -12.42
C ARG A 46 1.67 -24.55 -12.50
N ALA A 47 0.61 -25.35 -12.54
CA ALA A 47 0.71 -26.79 -12.75
C ALA A 47 1.07 -27.15 -14.20
N ALA A 48 0.63 -26.34 -15.17
CA ALA A 48 0.82 -26.60 -16.60
C ALA A 48 2.20 -26.19 -17.15
N PHE A 49 2.87 -25.22 -16.52
CA PHE A 49 4.15 -24.69 -16.99
C PHE A 49 5.23 -24.77 -15.91
N ASP A 50 6.48 -24.87 -16.35
CA ASP A 50 7.63 -24.90 -15.44
C ASP A 50 7.86 -23.57 -14.69
N ALA A 51 8.72 -23.61 -13.68
CA ALA A 51 9.07 -22.47 -12.84
C ALA A 51 9.82 -21.35 -13.59
N ASN A 52 10.25 -21.56 -14.83
CA ASN A 52 10.87 -20.51 -15.66
C ASN A 52 9.81 -19.67 -16.40
N ASN A 53 8.53 -20.02 -16.28
CA ASN A 53 7.40 -19.26 -16.81
C ASN A 53 7.09 -18.01 -15.96
N VAL A 54 8.07 -17.12 -15.84
CA VAL A 54 8.09 -16.04 -14.86
C VAL A 54 7.47 -14.73 -15.37
N LEU A 55 6.88 -14.00 -14.43
CA LEU A 55 6.48 -12.61 -14.54
C LEU A 55 7.66 -11.70 -14.14
N SER A 56 7.54 -10.41 -14.45
CA SER A 56 8.43 -9.38 -13.94
C SER A 56 7.63 -8.33 -13.17
N THR A 57 8.29 -7.61 -12.28
CA THR A 57 7.70 -6.49 -11.55
C THR A 57 7.98 -5.18 -12.29
N PHE A 58 7.07 -4.23 -12.17
CA PHE A 58 7.23 -2.86 -12.63
C PHE A 58 7.07 -1.91 -11.44
N ASN A 59 8.01 -0.98 -11.30
CA ASN A 59 8.08 -0.02 -10.18
C ASN A 59 8.09 -0.63 -8.77
N ALA A 60 8.30 -1.94 -8.56
CA ALA A 60 8.27 -2.56 -7.23
C ALA A 60 9.36 -2.08 -6.24
N LYS A 61 10.41 -1.41 -6.72
CA LYS A 61 11.50 -0.83 -5.90
C LYS A 61 11.61 0.69 -6.04
N ASN A 62 10.72 1.32 -6.80
CA ASN A 62 10.73 2.77 -6.98
C ASN A 62 10.02 3.47 -5.81
N VAL A 63 10.75 4.25 -5.02
CA VAL A 63 10.22 4.96 -3.84
C VAL A 63 9.15 5.98 -4.25
N ASN A 64 9.44 6.78 -5.28
CA ASN A 64 8.60 7.89 -5.76
C ASN A 64 7.99 7.56 -7.13
N TYR A 65 7.30 6.42 -7.21
CA TYR A 65 6.64 6.01 -8.45
C TYR A 65 5.54 7.00 -8.84
N GLN A 66 5.48 7.35 -10.12
CA GLN A 66 4.36 8.09 -10.70
C GLN A 66 3.29 7.14 -11.24
N ARG A 67 3.73 6.02 -11.83
CA ARG A 67 2.85 4.98 -12.38
C ARG A 67 2.66 3.85 -11.40
N THR A 68 1.41 3.38 -11.31
CA THR A 68 0.99 2.29 -10.42
C THR A 68 1.90 1.06 -10.61
N PRO A 69 2.52 0.57 -9.53
CA PRO A 69 3.30 -0.67 -9.56
C PRO A 69 2.41 -1.82 -10.01
N HIS A 70 2.94 -2.72 -10.84
CA HIS A 70 2.21 -3.92 -11.25
C HIS A 70 3.17 -5.04 -11.66
N PHE A 71 2.66 -6.26 -11.83
CA PHE A 71 3.35 -7.35 -12.51
C PHE A 71 3.05 -7.32 -14.00
N LYS A 72 4.00 -7.80 -14.81
CA LYS A 72 3.86 -7.93 -16.26
C LYS A 72 4.46 -9.24 -16.76
N ASN A 73 3.89 -9.81 -17.82
CA ASN A 73 4.44 -10.97 -18.50
C ASN A 73 5.83 -10.64 -19.06
N LYS A 74 6.79 -11.57 -18.95
CA LYS A 74 8.04 -11.49 -19.72
C LYS A 74 7.79 -12.02 -21.14
N PRO A 75 8.64 -11.66 -22.13
CA PRO A 75 8.63 -12.32 -23.42
C PRO A 75 8.75 -13.84 -23.23
N GLY A 76 7.80 -14.60 -23.74
CA GLY A 76 7.75 -16.06 -23.59
C GLY A 76 6.93 -16.58 -22.41
N THR A 77 6.35 -15.72 -21.56
CA THR A 77 5.39 -16.19 -20.54
C THR A 77 4.15 -16.78 -21.23
N ARG A 78 3.84 -18.04 -20.92
CA ARG A 78 2.69 -18.80 -21.40
C ARG A 78 1.62 -18.87 -20.33
N HIS A 79 0.37 -18.97 -20.77
CA HIS A 79 -0.79 -19.17 -19.91
C HIS A 79 -1.68 -20.25 -20.55
N ILE A 80 -2.44 -20.96 -19.72
CA ILE A 80 -3.44 -21.91 -20.23
C ILE A 80 -4.56 -21.15 -20.94
N ASP A 81 -5.25 -21.81 -21.86
CA ASP A 81 -6.38 -21.21 -22.54
C ASP A 81 -7.49 -20.86 -21.53
N GLY A 82 -8.10 -19.69 -21.70
CA GLY A 82 -9.08 -19.14 -20.76
C GLY A 82 -8.51 -18.59 -19.44
N CYS A 83 -7.19 -18.57 -19.24
CA CYS A 83 -6.61 -17.90 -18.08
C CYS A 83 -6.91 -16.39 -18.13
N ARG A 84 -7.44 -15.82 -17.04
CA ARG A 84 -7.71 -14.37 -16.94
C ARG A 84 -6.47 -13.49 -17.12
N TYR A 85 -5.29 -14.08 -16.98
CA TYR A 85 -3.99 -13.44 -17.15
C TYR A 85 -3.33 -13.76 -18.50
N ALA A 86 -3.95 -14.62 -19.32
CA ALA A 86 -3.54 -14.89 -20.68
C ALA A 86 -3.84 -13.66 -21.55
N SER A 87 -2.82 -13.17 -22.24
CA SER A 87 -2.95 -12.12 -23.24
C SER A 87 -3.65 -12.67 -24.49
N ASN A 88 -4.97 -12.80 -24.48
CA ASN A 88 -5.69 -12.99 -25.73
C ASN A 88 -5.75 -11.64 -26.46
N GLN A 89 -4.77 -11.43 -27.34
CA GLN A 89 -4.77 -10.49 -28.47
C GLN A 89 -5.39 -9.09 -28.20
N LYS A 90 -4.62 -8.18 -27.62
CA LYS A 90 -4.71 -6.76 -28.00
C LYS A 90 -3.40 -6.35 -28.65
N THR A 91 -3.50 -6.10 -29.95
CA THR A 91 -2.45 -5.55 -30.82
C THR A 91 -1.78 -4.35 -30.16
N ALA A 92 -0.45 -4.34 -30.23
CA ALA A 92 0.45 -3.31 -29.74
C ALA A 92 0.27 -1.98 -30.49
N THR A 93 -0.83 -1.27 -30.21
CA THR A 93 -1.03 0.12 -30.60
C THR A 93 -1.55 0.89 -29.40
N GLY A 94 -0.61 1.43 -28.63
CA GLY A 94 -0.86 2.28 -27.46
C GLY A 94 -1.18 1.50 -26.20
N GLU A 95 -0.14 1.03 -25.50
CA GLU A 95 -0.27 0.75 -24.06
C GLU A 95 -0.55 2.10 -23.37
N ASN A 96 -1.82 2.47 -23.26
CA ASN A 96 -2.21 3.59 -22.42
C ASN A 96 -2.05 3.13 -20.97
N ASP A 97 -0.86 3.33 -20.46
CA ASP A 97 -0.35 2.85 -19.17
C ASP A 97 -1.03 3.52 -17.96
N ASP A 98 -2.17 4.19 -18.18
CA ASP A 98 -3.05 4.89 -17.23
C ASP A 98 -4.31 4.07 -16.89
N GLU A 99 -4.28 2.75 -17.10
CA GLU A 99 -5.36 1.85 -16.64
C GLU A 99 -5.56 2.00 -15.12
N ARG A 100 -6.82 2.28 -14.72
CA ARG A 100 -7.23 2.53 -13.33
C ARG A 100 -7.04 1.29 -12.47
N GLU A 101 -6.75 1.50 -11.19
CA GLU A 101 -6.68 0.43 -10.20
C GLU A 101 -8.09 -0.08 -9.87
N ASP A 102 -8.38 -1.32 -10.24
CA ASP A 102 -9.71 -1.92 -10.18
C ASP A 102 -9.82 -3.06 -9.16
N ASN A 103 -8.72 -3.43 -8.51
CA ASN A 103 -8.69 -4.47 -7.49
C ASN A 103 -8.91 -3.83 -6.10
N PHE A 104 -10.17 -3.57 -5.74
CA PHE A 104 -10.50 -2.96 -4.45
C PHE A 104 -10.45 -3.99 -3.30
N PRO A 105 -9.54 -3.86 -2.32
CA PRO A 105 -9.58 -4.70 -1.13
C PRO A 105 -10.82 -4.39 -0.27
N SER A 106 -11.53 -5.42 0.18
CA SER A 106 -12.68 -5.28 1.07
C SER A 106 -12.30 -4.94 2.51
N GLU A 107 -11.08 -5.27 2.96
CA GLU A 107 -10.59 -5.01 4.31
C GLU A 107 -9.15 -4.49 4.32
N PHE A 108 -8.93 -3.36 5.00
CA PHE A 108 -7.61 -2.90 5.41
C PHE A 108 -7.30 -3.42 6.82
N VAL A 109 -6.43 -4.43 6.88
CA VAL A 109 -6.01 -5.10 8.10
C VAL A 109 -4.90 -4.29 8.75
N LEU A 110 -5.18 -3.75 9.94
CA LEU A 110 -4.23 -2.88 10.68
C LEU A 110 -3.01 -3.65 11.22
N THR A 111 -3.11 -4.98 11.28
CA THR A 111 -1.99 -5.84 11.63
C THR A 111 -1.23 -6.20 10.36
N ARG A 112 0.07 -5.95 10.40
CA ARG A 112 0.99 -6.30 9.32
C ARG A 112 0.93 -7.82 9.04
N ARG A 113 0.85 -8.20 7.76
CA ARG A 113 1.06 -9.59 7.33
C ARG A 113 2.53 -9.98 7.49
N GLN A 114 2.77 -11.11 8.13
CA GLN A 114 4.09 -11.73 8.21
C GLN A 114 4.19 -12.83 7.16
N TYR A 115 5.32 -12.88 6.48
CA TYR A 115 5.61 -13.87 5.45
C TYR A 115 6.71 -14.79 5.97
N GLU A 116 6.43 -16.09 6.00
CA GLU A 116 7.44 -17.09 6.32
C GLU A 116 8.14 -17.50 5.03
N ARG A 117 9.47 -17.39 5.00
CA ARG A 117 10.23 -17.83 3.83
C ARG A 117 10.21 -19.35 3.77
N ARG A 118 9.95 -19.90 2.58
CA ARG A 118 10.14 -21.33 2.34
C ARG A 118 11.63 -21.63 2.46
N THR A 119 12.01 -22.33 3.51
CA THR A 119 13.38 -22.88 3.62
C THR A 119 13.48 -23.96 2.55
N ALA A 120 14.38 -23.77 1.57
CA ALA A 120 14.63 -24.80 0.58
C ALA A 120 15.05 -26.08 1.31
N VAL A 121 14.26 -27.14 1.18
CA VAL A 121 14.70 -28.48 1.58
C VAL A 121 15.87 -28.79 0.66
N VAL A 122 17.07 -28.79 1.22
CA VAL A 122 18.25 -29.32 0.54
C VAL A 122 18.02 -30.82 0.44
N ASP A 123 17.48 -31.27 -0.68
CA ASP A 123 17.50 -32.68 -1.06
C ASP A 123 18.96 -33.09 -1.18
N THR A 124 19.46 -33.66 -0.09
CA THR A 124 20.75 -34.36 -0.10
C THR A 124 20.42 -35.77 -0.57
N ASP A 125 20.55 -35.97 -1.88
CA ASP A 125 20.50 -37.30 -2.49
C ASP A 125 21.59 -38.19 -1.86
N ALA A 126 21.15 -39.10 -0.98
CA ALA A 126 21.92 -40.27 -0.58
C ALA A 126 20.96 -41.42 -0.22
N ASN A 127 20.39 -42.02 -1.26
CA ASN A 127 20.15 -43.47 -1.42
C ASN A 127 20.09 -44.35 -0.15
N VAL A 128 18.90 -44.64 0.39
CA VAL A 128 18.54 -45.96 0.98
C VAL A 128 17.01 -46.17 0.85
N SER A 129 16.60 -47.36 0.36
CA SER A 129 15.21 -47.83 0.20
C SER A 129 14.52 -48.25 1.52
N PRO A 130 13.19 -48.47 1.54
CA PRO A 130 12.32 -48.17 2.69
C PRO A 130 11.90 -49.37 3.55
N GLU A 131 11.63 -49.12 4.84
CA GLU A 131 10.66 -49.91 5.64
C GLU A 131 9.86 -49.00 6.60
N PRO A 132 8.62 -49.37 6.95
CA PRO A 132 7.58 -48.43 7.37
C PRO A 132 7.45 -48.30 8.88
N THR A 133 6.72 -47.24 9.28
CA THR A 133 5.85 -47.09 10.48
C THR A 133 6.22 -45.86 11.34
N LYS A 134 5.46 -44.77 11.16
CA LYS A 134 4.46 -44.27 12.12
C LYS A 134 3.90 -42.94 11.63
N ALA A 135 2.57 -42.86 11.61
CA ALA A 135 1.80 -41.71 11.15
C ALA A 135 2.21 -40.42 11.89
N PRO A 136 2.40 -39.29 11.18
CA PRO A 136 2.43 -38.00 11.82
C PRO A 136 1.00 -37.58 12.21
N SER A 137 0.88 -37.19 13.47
CA SER A 137 -0.31 -36.67 14.12
C SER A 137 -0.89 -35.48 13.35
N ASN A 138 -2.22 -35.49 13.21
CA ASN A 138 -3.06 -34.37 12.80
C ASN A 138 -2.59 -33.05 13.42
N CYS A 139 -1.95 -32.20 12.63
CA CYS A 139 -1.99 -30.77 12.86
C CYS A 139 -3.11 -30.23 11.96
N MET A 140 -4.24 -29.89 12.58
CA MET A 140 -5.34 -29.22 11.92
C MET A 140 -4.88 -27.82 11.48
N MET A 141 -4.39 -27.71 10.25
CA MET A 141 -4.34 -26.44 9.53
C MET A 141 -5.72 -26.20 8.93
N THR A 142 -6.49 -25.37 9.60
CA THR A 142 -7.77 -24.86 9.11
C THR A 142 -7.57 -24.14 7.78
N GLY A 143 -8.15 -24.71 6.72
CA GLY A 143 -8.73 -23.99 5.59
C GLY A 143 -7.74 -23.24 4.70
N HIS A 144 -7.09 -23.97 3.79
CA HIS A 144 -6.63 -23.39 2.53
C HIS A 144 -7.84 -22.80 1.79
N GLY A 145 -7.94 -21.47 1.79
CA GLY A 145 -8.87 -20.74 0.95
C GLY A 145 -8.47 -20.91 -0.52
N ASN A 146 -9.07 -21.90 -1.16
CA ASN A 146 -9.04 -22.09 -2.60
C ASN A 146 -9.89 -20.97 -3.25
N SER A 147 -9.36 -19.75 -3.28
CA SER A 147 -9.97 -18.66 -4.04
C SER A 147 -8.99 -18.19 -5.10
N ASP A 148 -9.39 -18.37 -6.35
CA ASP A 148 -8.72 -17.81 -7.53
C ASP A 148 -8.88 -16.27 -7.58
N THR A 149 -9.47 -15.65 -6.56
CA THR A 149 -9.53 -14.22 -6.29
C THR A 149 -8.33 -13.78 -5.45
N THR A 150 -7.86 -12.57 -5.70
CA THR A 150 -6.85 -11.85 -4.92
C THR A 150 -7.17 -11.93 -3.42
N PRO A 151 -6.19 -11.76 -2.50
CA PRO A 151 -6.54 -11.61 -1.10
C PRO A 151 -7.51 -10.43 -1.02
N ASP A 152 -8.75 -10.72 -0.65
CA ASP A 152 -9.83 -9.75 -0.46
C ASP A 152 -9.45 -8.66 0.58
N LYS A 153 -8.32 -8.86 1.26
CA LYS A 153 -7.81 -8.05 2.35
C LYS A 153 -6.38 -7.62 2.05
N THR A 154 -6.00 -6.45 2.53
CA THR A 154 -4.63 -5.92 2.44
C THR A 154 -4.17 -5.40 3.80
N SER A 155 -2.91 -5.61 4.14
CA SER A 155 -2.28 -4.90 5.27
C SER A 155 -1.47 -3.69 4.81
N VAL A 156 -1.39 -3.43 3.51
CA VAL A 156 -0.58 -2.35 2.94
C VAL A 156 -1.47 -1.16 2.61
N PHE A 157 -1.31 -0.06 3.35
CA PHE A 157 -2.15 1.15 3.25
C PHE A 157 -2.11 1.81 1.86
N ALA A 158 -1.02 1.64 1.12
CA ALA A 158 -0.90 2.17 -0.24
C ALA A 158 -1.96 1.60 -1.21
N HIS A 159 -2.42 0.37 -0.99
CA HIS A 159 -3.38 -0.31 -1.84
C HIS A 159 -4.76 0.39 -1.84
N PRO A 160 -5.48 0.55 -0.70
CA PRO A 160 -6.75 1.26 -0.72
C PRO A 160 -6.62 2.72 -1.13
N VAL A 161 -5.47 3.37 -0.86
CA VAL A 161 -5.23 4.74 -1.32
C VAL A 161 -5.10 4.81 -2.85
N GLU A 162 -4.43 3.86 -3.49
CA GLU A 162 -4.36 3.78 -4.96
C GLU A 162 -5.76 3.60 -5.56
N CYS A 163 -6.54 2.63 -5.08
CA CYS A 163 -7.90 2.40 -5.60
C CYS A 163 -8.76 3.67 -5.50
N TYR A 164 -8.63 4.42 -4.40
CA TYR A 164 -9.34 5.69 -4.21
C TYR A 164 -8.87 6.78 -5.18
N VAL A 165 -7.56 6.99 -5.31
CA VAL A 165 -6.98 8.03 -6.17
C VAL A 165 -7.27 7.76 -7.65
N SER A 166 -7.09 6.51 -8.09
CA SER A 166 -7.26 6.11 -9.49
C SER A 166 -8.72 6.12 -9.96
N ASN A 167 -9.69 6.16 -9.04
CA ASN A 167 -11.12 6.17 -9.35
C ASN A 167 -11.84 7.39 -8.75
N ILE A 168 -11.12 8.47 -8.42
CA ILE A 168 -11.71 9.66 -7.80
C ILE A 168 -12.79 10.34 -8.66
N ASP A 169 -12.65 10.22 -9.98
CA ASP A 169 -13.59 10.74 -10.97
C ASP A 169 -14.86 9.88 -11.08
N ASP A 170 -14.77 8.59 -10.78
CA ASP A 170 -15.90 7.65 -10.72
C ASP A 170 -16.43 7.50 -9.28
N LYS A 171 -17.17 8.52 -8.85
CA LYS A 171 -17.76 8.56 -7.50
C LYS A 171 -18.75 7.43 -7.25
N ASP A 172 -19.44 6.94 -8.27
CA ASP A 172 -20.46 5.90 -8.10
C ASP A 172 -19.79 4.57 -7.80
N LYS A 173 -18.66 4.27 -8.45
CA LYS A 173 -17.82 3.13 -8.09
C LYS A 173 -17.28 3.20 -6.67
N LEU A 174 -16.74 4.35 -6.25
CA LEU A 174 -16.24 4.54 -4.87
C LEU A 174 -17.35 4.43 -3.81
N LYS A 175 -18.60 4.73 -4.16
CA LYS A 175 -19.77 4.52 -3.29
C LYS A 175 -20.29 3.10 -3.31
N ALA A 176 -20.07 2.34 -4.38
CA ALA A 176 -20.48 0.95 -4.48
C ALA A 176 -19.50 0.01 -3.75
N MET A 177 -18.22 0.34 -3.71
CA MET A 177 -17.19 -0.51 -3.11
C MET A 177 -17.15 -0.38 -1.58
N PRO A 178 -17.35 -1.49 -0.83
CA PRO A 178 -17.19 -1.51 0.62
C PRO A 178 -15.71 -1.58 1.00
N LEU A 179 -15.37 -1.01 2.15
CA LEU A 179 -14.10 -1.13 2.82
C LEU A 179 -14.36 -1.39 4.31
N LYS A 180 -13.54 -2.21 4.94
CA LYS A 180 -13.54 -2.45 6.38
C LYS A 180 -12.19 -2.06 6.96
N ILE A 181 -12.20 -1.33 8.07
CA ILE A 181 -11.00 -0.96 8.82
C ILE A 181 -11.27 -1.18 10.31
N GLY A 182 -10.60 -2.17 10.90
CA GLY A 182 -10.89 -2.57 12.29
C GLY A 182 -12.33 -3.07 12.43
N GLU A 183 -13.12 -2.41 13.30
CA GLU A 183 -14.54 -2.73 13.52
C GLU A 183 -15.49 -1.90 12.63
N HIS A 184 -14.96 -0.93 11.87
CA HIS A 184 -15.76 -0.04 11.07
C HIS A 184 -15.88 -0.54 9.63
N THR A 185 -17.09 -0.51 9.08
CA THR A 185 -17.37 -0.82 7.67
C THR A 185 -18.16 0.33 7.06
N ALA A 186 -17.69 0.81 5.92
CA ALA A 186 -18.28 1.89 5.14
C ALA A 186 -17.79 1.78 3.69
N THR A 187 -18.23 2.65 2.81
CA THR A 187 -17.77 2.67 1.43
C THR A 187 -16.42 3.36 1.32
N TYR A 188 -15.67 3.11 0.23
CA TYR A 188 -14.43 3.85 -0.06
C TYR A 188 -14.66 5.36 -0.03
N TRP A 189 -15.75 5.84 -0.66
CA TRP A 189 -16.12 7.24 -0.66
C TRP A 189 -16.33 7.81 0.76
N ALA A 190 -16.92 7.03 1.67
CA ALA A 190 -17.19 7.47 3.03
C ALA A 190 -15.93 7.47 3.92
N PHE A 191 -15.03 6.50 3.71
CA PHE A 191 -13.80 6.38 4.50
C PHE A 191 -12.77 7.46 4.20
N PHE A 192 -12.70 7.93 2.96
CA PHE A 192 -11.72 8.93 2.54
C PHE A 192 -12.30 10.33 2.68
N LYS A 193 -11.77 11.12 3.61
CA LYS A 193 -12.29 12.45 3.96
C LYS A 193 -11.24 13.54 3.76
N LYS A 194 -11.63 14.62 3.07
CA LYS A 194 -10.78 15.82 2.96
C LYS A 194 -10.51 16.39 4.35
N ILE A 195 -9.29 16.84 4.61
CA ILE A 195 -8.89 17.45 5.89
C ILE A 195 -9.72 18.67 6.28
N GLU A 196 -10.32 19.38 5.32
CA GLU A 196 -11.22 20.51 5.60
C GLU A 196 -12.52 20.09 6.32
N TYR A 197 -12.89 18.81 6.24
CA TYR A 197 -14.05 18.20 6.89
C TYR A 197 -13.66 17.24 8.02
N LEU A 198 -12.50 17.45 8.66
CA LEU A 198 -12.01 16.56 9.72
C LEU A 198 -12.92 16.48 10.96
N GLN A 199 -13.90 17.38 11.07
CA GLN A 199 -14.84 17.45 12.19
C GLN A 199 -16.07 16.55 11.98
N ASP A 200 -16.33 16.11 10.76
CA ASP A 200 -17.56 15.39 10.42
C ASP A 200 -17.62 14.03 11.12
N ASN A 201 -16.51 13.29 11.11
CA ASN A 201 -16.40 11.94 11.67
C ASN A 201 -14.96 11.64 12.11
N LYS A 202 -14.82 10.75 13.10
CA LYS A 202 -13.54 10.22 13.58
C LYS A 202 -13.26 8.83 13.00
N GLY A 203 -12.00 8.41 12.98
CA GLY A 203 -11.62 7.08 12.51
C GLY A 203 -11.68 6.90 10.98
N LEU A 204 -11.55 8.00 10.24
CA LEU A 204 -11.51 8.01 8.78
C LEU A 204 -10.08 8.11 8.25
N ILE A 205 -9.91 7.86 6.96
CA ILE A 205 -8.68 8.17 6.23
C ILE A 205 -8.74 9.65 5.84
N TYR A 206 -7.94 10.48 6.49
CA TYR A 206 -7.89 11.90 6.17
C TYR A 206 -6.87 12.14 5.06
N TRP A 207 -7.20 13.07 4.16
CA TRP A 207 -6.28 13.45 3.09
C TRP A 207 -6.37 14.92 2.72
N GLY A 208 -5.26 15.47 2.23
CA GLY A 208 -5.23 16.85 1.75
C GLY A 208 -3.96 17.18 1.01
N LYS A 209 -4.05 18.24 0.20
CA LYS A 209 -2.91 18.81 -0.52
C LYS A 209 -1.91 19.41 0.46
N ILE A 210 -0.65 19.04 0.30
CA ILE A 210 0.47 19.51 1.10
C ILE A 210 0.82 20.93 0.63
N LYS A 211 0.88 21.85 1.57
CA LYS A 211 1.37 23.21 1.36
C LYS A 211 2.88 23.28 1.49
N GLU A 212 3.40 22.70 2.57
CA GLU A 212 4.83 22.68 2.87
C GLU A 212 5.16 21.51 3.81
N ILE A 213 6.36 20.97 3.69
CA ILE A 213 6.94 20.03 4.65
C ILE A 213 8.14 20.72 5.30
N ARG A 214 8.09 20.91 6.61
CA ARG A 214 9.16 21.53 7.38
C ARG A 214 9.95 20.48 8.13
N ASP A 215 11.27 20.51 7.94
CA ASP A 215 12.22 19.69 8.71
C ASP A 215 12.66 20.47 9.96
N TYR A 216 12.28 19.96 11.14
CA TYR A 216 12.73 20.45 12.43
C TYR A 216 13.73 19.49 13.06
N THR A 217 14.50 19.96 14.04
CA THR A 217 15.53 19.16 14.73
C THR A 217 15.02 17.80 15.21
N SER A 218 13.78 17.72 15.72
CA SER A 218 13.20 16.50 16.30
C SER A 218 12.02 15.91 15.53
N SER A 219 11.54 16.57 14.47
CA SER A 219 10.33 16.13 13.75
C SER A 219 10.24 16.71 12.33
N PHE A 220 9.43 16.09 11.48
CA PHE A 220 8.89 16.74 10.29
C PHE A 220 7.48 17.23 10.58
N ARG A 221 7.10 18.37 10.01
CA ARG A 221 5.74 18.89 10.04
C ARG A 221 5.21 19.02 8.62
N ILE A 222 4.06 18.43 8.36
CA ILE A 222 3.33 18.60 7.10
C ILE A 222 2.20 19.60 7.35
N ASP A 223 2.25 20.73 6.65
CA ASP A 223 1.20 21.73 6.65
C ASP A 223 0.30 21.53 5.43
N PHE A 224 -1.02 21.61 5.62
CA PHE A 224 -2.00 21.45 4.54
C PHE A 224 -2.42 22.80 3.96
N GLU A 225 -2.76 22.80 2.67
CA GLU A 225 -3.17 24.01 1.95
C GLU A 225 -4.56 24.50 2.38
N LYS A 226 -5.54 23.58 2.45
CA LYS A 226 -6.92 23.89 2.85
C LYS A 226 -7.02 24.05 4.37
N LYS A 227 -7.88 24.97 4.79
CA LYS A 227 -8.16 25.28 6.20
C LYS A 227 -9.50 24.69 6.62
N VAL A 228 -9.62 24.36 7.90
CA VAL A 228 -10.87 23.92 8.51
C VAL A 228 -11.63 25.14 9.02
N TRP A 229 -12.92 25.20 8.72
CA TRP A 229 -13.78 26.27 9.20
C TRP A 229 -14.50 25.82 10.47
N LEU A 230 -14.30 26.56 11.57
CA LEU A 230 -15.02 26.38 12.83
C LEU A 230 -15.53 27.74 13.28
N ASP A 231 -16.82 27.84 13.60
CA ASP A 231 -17.46 29.10 14.05
C ASP A 231 -17.14 30.31 13.15
N LYS A 232 -17.19 30.09 11.82
CA LYS A 232 -16.86 31.09 10.77
C LYS A 232 -15.41 31.59 10.78
N LYS A 233 -14.52 30.92 11.52
CA LYS A 233 -13.08 31.22 11.57
C LYS A 233 -12.28 30.10 10.87
N PRO A 234 -11.30 30.45 10.01
CA PRO A 234 -10.47 29.46 9.34
C PRO A 234 -9.25 29.08 10.20
N TYR A 235 -9.07 27.78 10.43
CA TYR A 235 -7.97 27.19 11.19
C TYR A 235 -7.06 26.38 10.28
N SER A 236 -5.75 26.57 10.42
CA SER A 236 -4.76 25.74 9.71
C SER A 236 -4.76 24.31 10.25
N VAL A 237 -4.38 23.35 9.41
CA VAL A 237 -4.22 21.94 9.78
C VAL A 237 -2.76 21.53 9.56
N ASN A 238 -2.19 20.79 10.50
CA ASN A 238 -0.88 20.17 10.36
C ASN A 238 -0.80 18.79 11.00
N VAL A 239 0.19 18.01 10.56
CA VAL A 239 0.56 16.76 11.22
C VAL A 239 2.06 16.73 11.49
N TYR A 240 2.44 16.11 12.60
CA TYR A 240 3.82 15.96 13.03
C TYR A 240 4.28 14.50 12.94
N LEU A 241 5.51 14.32 12.48
CA LEU A 241 6.21 13.05 12.36
C LEU A 241 7.47 13.14 13.21
N SER A 242 7.54 12.43 14.34
CA SER A 242 8.75 12.48 15.17
C SER A 242 9.91 11.76 14.48
N LYS A 243 11.13 12.30 14.58
CA LYS A 243 12.32 11.63 14.04
C LYS A 243 12.60 10.32 14.76
N LYS A 244 12.26 10.23 16.06
CA LYS A 244 12.30 8.99 16.83
C LYS A 244 11.40 7.88 16.24
N LEU A 245 10.20 8.23 15.79
CA LEU A 245 9.30 7.29 15.11
C LEU A 245 9.92 6.78 13.79
N ILE A 246 10.54 7.67 13.02
CA ILE A 246 11.19 7.34 11.74
C ILE A 246 12.43 6.47 11.96
N GLU A 247 13.21 6.74 13.01
CA GLU A 247 14.40 5.96 13.38
C GLU A 247 14.06 4.49 13.68
N GLY A 248 12.92 4.23 14.33
CA GLY A 248 12.43 2.89 14.61
C GLY A 248 11.61 2.25 13.49
N TYR A 249 11.44 2.93 12.35
CA TYR A 249 10.61 2.43 11.26
C TYR A 249 11.37 1.46 10.36
N ARG A 250 10.77 0.29 10.09
CA ARG A 250 11.42 -0.74 9.26
C ARG A 250 11.69 -0.33 7.81
N LYS A 251 10.95 0.65 7.29
CA LYS A 251 11.12 1.23 5.94
C LYS A 251 11.82 2.59 6.00
N ARG A 252 12.71 2.80 6.98
CA ARG A 252 13.29 4.10 7.35
C ARG A 252 13.93 4.80 6.16
N SER A 253 14.82 4.14 5.42
CA SER A 253 15.59 4.74 4.34
C SER A 253 14.68 5.17 3.20
N ALA A 254 13.76 4.29 2.78
CA ALA A 254 12.76 4.60 1.76
C ALA A 254 11.84 5.75 2.18
N PHE A 255 11.41 5.77 3.45
CA PHE A 255 10.57 6.86 3.97
C PHE A 255 11.32 8.19 4.04
N LEU A 256 12.57 8.19 4.50
CA LEU A 256 13.41 9.39 4.55
C LEU A 256 13.69 9.94 3.15
N GLU A 257 13.92 9.07 2.17
CA GLU A 257 14.03 9.46 0.77
C GLU A 257 12.74 10.10 0.27
N GLN A 258 11.59 9.44 0.51
CA GLN A 258 10.27 9.93 0.10
C GLN A 258 9.95 11.31 0.70
N ILE A 259 10.11 11.48 2.02
CA ILE A 259 9.73 12.74 2.69
C ILE A 259 10.66 13.89 2.31
N LYS A 260 11.96 13.63 2.09
CA LYS A 260 12.91 14.65 1.61
C LYS A 260 12.62 15.03 0.17
N ALA A 261 12.37 14.05 -0.69
CA ALA A 261 11.95 14.30 -2.07
C ALA A 261 10.65 15.13 -2.10
N ALA A 262 9.68 14.79 -1.25
CA ALA A 262 8.43 15.54 -1.14
C ALA A 262 8.64 16.97 -0.63
N ALA A 263 9.52 17.18 0.35
CA ALA A 263 9.82 18.51 0.90
C ALA A 263 10.50 19.44 -0.12
N SER A 264 11.23 18.89 -1.08
CA SER A 264 11.91 19.63 -2.15
C SER A 264 11.14 19.63 -3.49
N SER A 265 9.95 19.02 -3.54
CA SER A 265 9.18 18.91 -4.76
C SER A 265 8.37 20.17 -5.03
N GLU A 266 8.37 20.63 -6.29
CA GLU A 266 7.47 21.68 -6.77
C GLU A 266 6.09 21.13 -7.21
N ARG A 267 5.94 19.80 -7.22
CA ARG A 267 4.72 19.14 -7.69
C ARG A 267 3.62 19.16 -6.62
N PRO A 268 2.33 19.15 -7.03
CA PRO A 268 1.22 19.07 -6.11
C PRO A 268 1.16 17.69 -5.45
N LEU A 269 1.65 17.60 -4.22
CA LEU A 269 1.63 16.38 -3.42
C LEU A 269 0.46 16.39 -2.44
N TYR A 270 -0.06 15.19 -2.18
CA TYR A 270 -1.13 14.93 -1.22
C TYR A 270 -0.62 13.98 -0.15
N CYS A 271 -1.03 14.21 1.09
CA CYS A 271 -0.78 13.31 2.20
C CYS A 271 -2.10 12.65 2.61
N PHE A 272 -2.07 11.32 2.74
CA PHE A 272 -3.15 10.50 3.25
C PHE A 272 -2.67 9.84 4.53
N PHE A 273 -3.50 9.81 5.55
CA PHE A 273 -3.16 9.18 6.82
C PHE A 273 -4.38 8.62 7.55
N TYR A 274 -4.15 7.58 8.35
CA TYR A 274 -5.16 6.91 9.15
C TYR A 274 -4.70 6.70 10.61
N GLY A 275 -5.65 6.57 11.52
CA GLY A 275 -5.41 6.23 12.93
C GLY A 275 -5.29 7.43 13.87
N VAL A 276 -5.22 8.66 13.34
CA VAL A 276 -5.18 9.88 14.15
C VAL A 276 -6.11 10.96 13.58
N THR A 277 -6.81 11.68 14.45
CA THR A 277 -7.66 12.82 14.07
C THR A 277 -7.01 14.11 14.59
N PRO A 278 -6.71 15.10 13.73
CA PRO A 278 -6.21 16.40 14.17
C PRO A 278 -7.15 17.07 15.17
N GLN A 279 -6.59 17.57 16.26
CA GLN A 279 -7.33 18.27 17.31
C GLN A 279 -6.93 19.74 17.37
N LEU A 280 -7.89 20.61 17.71
CA LEU A 280 -7.63 22.03 17.88
C LEU A 280 -6.70 22.25 19.07
N LYS A 281 -5.52 22.81 18.81
CA LYS A 281 -4.55 23.24 19.82
C LYS A 281 -4.32 24.74 19.71
N GLN A 282 -4.11 25.39 20.85
CA GLN A 282 -3.67 26.77 20.88
C GLN A 282 -2.15 26.82 20.83
N VAL A 283 -1.61 27.53 19.85
CA VAL A 283 -0.17 27.71 19.69
C VAL A 283 0.19 29.20 19.76
N PRO A 284 1.31 29.57 20.40
CA PRO A 284 1.73 30.95 20.48
C PRO A 284 2.10 31.50 19.09
N SER A 285 1.74 32.76 18.83
CA SER A 285 2.08 33.46 17.61
C SER A 285 3.57 33.74 17.54
N LYS A 286 4.18 33.44 16.39
CA LYS A 286 5.59 33.76 16.13
C LYS A 286 5.87 35.27 16.16
N LYS A 287 4.85 36.10 15.88
CA LYS A 287 4.98 37.57 15.88
C LYS A 287 4.73 38.19 17.26
N ASN A 288 3.77 37.64 18.03
CA ASN A 288 3.39 38.12 19.36
C ASN A 288 3.25 36.90 20.30
N PRO A 289 4.28 36.54 21.08
CA PRO A 289 4.26 35.34 21.93
C PRO A 289 3.12 35.31 22.96
N GLU A 290 2.61 36.47 23.37
CA GLU A 290 1.46 36.61 24.27
C GLU A 290 0.11 36.29 23.60
N GLN A 291 0.05 36.29 22.27
CA GLN A 291 -1.15 35.93 21.52
C GLN A 291 -1.07 34.47 21.07
N THR A 292 -2.13 33.71 21.32
CA THR A 292 -2.27 32.36 20.79
C THR A 292 -3.20 32.34 19.59
N PHE A 293 -2.98 31.40 18.67
CA PHE A 293 -3.90 31.11 17.59
C PHE A 293 -4.19 29.61 17.54
N GLY A 294 -5.42 29.27 17.19
CA GLY A 294 -5.84 27.87 17.08
C GLY A 294 -5.29 27.23 15.81
N VAL A 295 -4.87 25.98 15.93
CA VAL A 295 -4.43 25.13 14.81
C VAL A 295 -4.89 23.70 15.07
N PHE A 296 -5.46 23.05 14.06
CA PHE A 296 -5.71 21.62 14.12
C PHE A 296 -4.39 20.87 13.93
N SER A 297 -4.01 20.05 14.91
CA SER A 297 -2.75 19.31 14.88
C SER A 297 -2.92 17.88 15.36
N ALA A 298 -2.23 16.94 14.71
CA ALA A 298 -2.08 15.57 15.16
C ALA A 298 -0.60 15.14 15.11
N ASN A 299 -0.25 14.18 15.95
CA ASN A 299 1.02 13.47 15.86
C ASN A 299 0.73 12.13 15.19
N ILE A 300 1.45 11.79 14.12
CA ILE A 300 1.35 10.47 13.51
C ILE A 300 2.05 9.47 14.43
N GLU A 301 1.38 8.36 14.71
CA GLU A 301 1.88 7.31 15.60
C GLU A 301 2.31 6.05 14.84
N ASN A 302 1.81 5.85 13.61
CA ASN A 302 2.16 4.72 12.76
C ASN A 302 2.43 5.18 11.32
N LEU A 303 3.66 4.98 10.84
CA LEU A 303 4.08 5.35 9.48
C LEU A 303 3.59 4.37 8.40
N ASP A 304 3.12 3.18 8.76
CA ASP A 304 2.46 2.27 7.80
C ASP A 304 1.13 2.82 7.31
N HIS A 305 0.51 3.71 8.10
CA HIS A 305 -0.79 4.30 7.82
C HIS A 305 -0.65 5.72 7.27
N LEU A 306 0.48 6.02 6.61
CA LEU A 306 0.75 7.32 5.99
C LEU A 306 1.38 7.14 4.62
N ILE A 307 0.89 7.90 3.64
CA ILE A 307 1.47 7.96 2.29
C ILE A 307 1.48 9.40 1.79
N ILE A 308 2.58 9.75 1.13
CA ILE A 308 2.76 11.03 0.42
C ILE A 308 2.93 10.69 -1.06
N ARG A 309 2.11 11.28 -1.92
CA ARG A 309 2.15 11.01 -3.36
C ARG A 309 1.52 12.12 -4.20
N GLU A 310 1.78 12.06 -5.49
CA GLU A 310 0.97 12.74 -6.49
C GLU A 310 -0.38 12.04 -6.61
N ALA A 311 -1.43 12.83 -6.81
CA ALA A 311 -2.78 12.35 -7.04
C ALA A 311 -3.50 13.30 -8.00
N PRO A 312 -3.29 13.09 -9.32
CA PRO A 312 -3.99 13.85 -10.36
C PRO A 312 -5.51 13.73 -10.16
N GLY A 313 -6.23 14.85 -10.27
CA GLY A 313 -7.69 14.87 -10.15
C GLY A 313 -8.28 15.13 -8.75
N LEU A 314 -7.45 15.31 -7.70
CA LEU A 314 -7.91 15.62 -6.33
C LEU A 314 -8.13 17.11 -6.01
N GLU A 315 -8.24 17.98 -7.02
CA GLU A 315 -8.38 19.43 -6.84
C GLU A 315 -9.66 19.86 -6.09
#